data_AF-A0A918WEY5-F1
#
_entry.id   AF-A0A918WEY5-F1
#
_cell.length_a   1.000
_cell.length_b   1.000
_cell.length_c   1.000
_cell.angle_alpha   90.00
_cell.angle_beta   90.00
_cell.angle_gamma   90.00
#
_symmetry.space_group_name_H-M   'P 1'
#
loop_
_entity.id
_entity.type
_entity.pdbx_description
1 polymer ?
#
loop_
_entity_poly.entity_id
_entity_poly.type
_entity_poly.pdbx_seq_one_letter_code
_entity_poly.pdbx_strand_id
1 'polypeptide(L)'
;MTWSEAEYLECLQGERRGYAWVMRRYGGLTLPESWAAALRCYPYEPADEPFRGLVFHDEAWHWAMSAIHGSRYVMEHPELAYPPAEYLALG
;
A
#
# COMPACT_ATOMS: atom_id res chain seq x y z
N MET A 1 -17.27 9.31 7.25
CA MET A 1 -16.38 9.50 8.42
C MET A 1 -15.39 10.58 8.03
N THR A 2 -15.36 11.73 8.70
CA THR A 2 -14.40 12.80 8.40
C THR A 2 -13.16 12.58 9.24
N TRP A 3 -12.08 12.11 8.63
CA TRP A 3 -10.79 11.95 9.31
C TRP A 3 -10.20 13.31 9.65
N SER A 4 -9.49 13.42 10.78
CA SER A 4 -8.59 14.54 11.00
C SER A 4 -7.39 14.45 10.04
N GLU A 5 -6.71 15.58 9.84
CA GLU A 5 -5.50 15.61 9.02
C GLU A 5 -4.40 14.70 9.58
N ALA A 6 -4.29 14.62 10.91
CA ALA A 6 -3.30 13.76 11.56
C ALA A 6 -3.58 12.27 11.31
N GLU A 7 -4.83 11.83 11.49
CA GLU A 7 -5.25 10.44 11.22
C GLU A 7 -5.04 10.07 9.74
N TYR A 8 -5.34 10.99 8.83
CA TYR A 8 -5.08 10.81 7.40
C TYR A 8 -3.61 10.65 7.07
N LEU A 9 -2.75 11.53 7.57
CA LEU A 9 -1.33 11.47 7.29
C LEU A 9 -0.68 10.22 7.91
N GLU A 10 -1.13 9.80 9.09
CA GLU A 10 -0.66 8.57 9.74
C GLU A 10 -1.00 7.33 8.89
N CYS A 11 -2.27 7.19 8.50
CA CYS A 11 -2.70 6.08 7.67
C CYS A 11 -2.02 6.10 6.28
N LEU A 12 -1.96 7.25 5.61
CA LEU A 12 -1.27 7.40 4.32
C LEU A 12 0.20 6.97 4.42
N GLN A 13 0.87 7.31 5.52
CA GLN A 13 2.26 6.92 5.75
C GLN A 13 2.40 5.41 6.03
N GLY A 14 1.42 4.80 6.69
CA GLY A 14 1.32 3.34 6.86
C GLY A 14 1.20 2.62 5.51
N GLU A 15 0.22 3.02 4.69
CA GLU A 15 -0.02 2.44 3.36
C GLU A 15 1.21 2.56 2.45
N ARG A 16 1.86 3.73 2.42
CA ARG A 16 3.09 3.94 1.64
C ARG A 16 4.23 3.05 2.10
N ARG A 17 4.38 2.86 3.41
CA ARG A 17 5.41 2.01 4.00
C ARG A 17 5.17 0.54 3.64
N GLY A 18 3.93 0.08 3.76
CA GLY A 18 3.52 -1.26 3.37
C GLY A 18 3.80 -1.52 1.89
N TYR A 19 3.33 -0.63 1.01
CA TYR A 19 3.52 -0.77 -0.43
C TYR A 19 5.01 -0.76 -0.82
N ALA A 20 5.79 0.19 -0.30
CA ALA A 20 7.23 0.26 -0.57
C ALA A 20 7.96 -1.00 -0.10
N TRP A 21 7.59 -1.55 1.06
CA TRP A 21 8.18 -2.79 1.56
C TRP A 21 7.90 -3.97 0.60
N VAL A 22 6.67 -4.12 0.10
CA VAL A 22 6.31 -5.20 -0.83
C VAL A 22 7.03 -5.02 -2.17
N MET A 23 7.04 -3.81 -2.72
CA MET A 23 7.73 -3.53 -3.98
C MET A 23 9.23 -3.80 -3.91
N ARG A 24 9.85 -3.57 -2.75
CA ARG A 24 11.26 -3.89 -2.54
C ARG A 24 11.47 -5.40 -2.40
N ARG A 25 10.66 -6.08 -1.58
CA ARG A 25 10.88 -7.50 -1.24
C ARG A 25 10.47 -8.44 -2.37
N TYR A 26 9.32 -8.20 -2.99
CA TYR A 26 8.72 -9.07 -4.01
C TYR A 26 8.83 -8.48 -5.42
N GLY A 27 8.85 -7.14 -5.54
CA GLY A 27 8.95 -6.45 -6.84
C GLY A 27 10.38 -6.17 -7.31
N GLY A 28 11.40 -6.48 -6.50
CA GLY A 28 12.81 -6.30 -6.86
C GLY A 28 13.27 -4.84 -6.97
N LEU A 29 12.48 -3.88 -6.50
CA LEU A 29 12.84 -2.45 -6.56
C LEU A 29 13.89 -2.08 -5.50
N THR A 30 14.72 -1.08 -5.81
CA THR A 30 15.56 -0.43 -4.80
C THR A 30 14.73 0.37 -3.80
N LEU A 31 15.32 0.76 -2.67
CA LEU A 31 14.62 1.57 -1.66
C LEU A 31 14.06 2.89 -2.26
N PRO A 32 14.81 3.70 -3.02
CA PRO A 32 14.24 4.92 -3.62
C PRO A 32 13.11 4.64 -4.61
N GLU A 33 13.25 3.61 -5.45
CA GLU A 33 12.22 3.23 -6.44
C GLU A 33 10.94 2.74 -5.77
N SER A 34 11.07 1.96 -4.69
CA SER A 34 9.93 1.45 -3.93
C SER A 34 9.11 2.58 -3.28
N TRP A 35 9.77 3.60 -2.74
CA TRP A 35 9.12 4.80 -2.20
C TRP A 35 8.50 5.65 -3.30
N ALA A 36 9.18 5.81 -4.44
CA ALA A 36 8.61 6.51 -5.58
C ALA A 36 7.35 5.80 -6.11
N ALA A 37 7.32 4.48 -6.10
CA ALA A 37 6.13 3.70 -6.46
C ALA A 37 5.00 3.89 -5.44
N ALA A 38 5.31 3.84 -4.14
CA ALA A 38 4.34 4.08 -3.07
C ALA A 38 3.71 5.49 -3.15
N LEU A 39 4.50 6.52 -3.43
CA LEU A 39 4.00 7.90 -3.60
C LEU A 39 3.04 8.05 -4.80
N ARG A 40 3.24 7.26 -5.87
CA ARG A 40 2.34 7.25 -7.02
C ARG A 40 1.04 6.48 -6.74
N CYS A 41 1.15 5.36 -6.02
CA CYS A 41 -0.01 4.52 -5.69
C CYS A 41 -0.89 5.17 -4.61
N TYR A 42 -0.26 5.86 -3.65
CA TYR A 42 -0.92 6.54 -2.52
C TYR A 42 -0.57 8.03 -2.57
N PRO A 43 -1.17 8.80 -3.50
CA PRO A 43 -0.98 10.24 -3.53
C PRO A 43 -1.58 10.90 -2.27
N TYR A 44 -1.13 12.12 -1.97
CA TYR A 44 -1.82 12.94 -0.98
C TYR A 44 -3.12 13.48 -1.59
N GLU A 45 -4.21 13.34 -0.86
CA GLU A 45 -5.53 13.85 -1.20
C GLU A 45 -5.87 14.99 -0.23
N PRO A 46 -6.23 16.18 -0.75
CA PRO A 46 -6.68 17.31 0.05
C PRO A 46 -7.88 16.99 0.95
N ALA A 47 -8.04 17.75 2.04
CA ALA A 47 -9.13 17.55 3.00
C ALA A 47 -10.53 17.77 2.41
N ASP A 48 -10.63 18.51 1.31
CA ASP A 48 -11.85 18.77 0.55
C ASP A 48 -12.06 17.83 -0.65
N GLU A 49 -11.14 16.88 -0.89
CA GLU A 49 -11.28 15.91 -1.98
C GLU A 49 -12.48 14.99 -1.72
N PRO A 50 -13.43 14.91 -2.67
CA PRO A 50 -14.51 13.93 -2.58
C PRO A 50 -13.93 12.52 -2.47
N PHE A 51 -14.35 11.78 -1.46
CA PHE A 51 -13.88 10.40 -1.19
C PHE A 51 -12.41 10.28 -0.75
N ARG A 52 -11.84 11.32 -0.13
CA ARG A 52 -10.54 11.23 0.54
C ARG A 52 -10.40 9.94 1.36
N GLY A 53 -9.32 9.20 1.15
CA GLY A 53 -9.00 7.96 1.82
C GLY A 53 -9.77 6.74 1.30
N LEU A 54 -10.51 6.83 0.18
CA LEU A 54 -11.26 5.68 -0.36
C LEU A 54 -10.36 4.50 -0.70
N VAL A 55 -9.10 4.76 -1.08
CA VAL A 55 -8.09 3.74 -1.40
C VAL A 55 -7.44 3.16 -0.14
N PHE A 56 -7.62 3.78 1.04
CA PHE A 56 -6.89 3.44 2.26
C PHE A 56 -7.72 2.55 3.17
N HIS A 57 -7.58 1.23 3.03
CA HIS A 57 -8.05 0.24 4.02
C HIS A 57 -7.33 -1.09 3.82
N ASP A 58 -6.17 -1.30 4.46
CA ASP A 58 -5.44 -2.60 4.55
C ASP A 58 -5.06 -3.25 3.21
N GLU A 59 -5.16 -2.51 2.11
CA GLU A 59 -4.97 -3.05 0.76
C GLU A 59 -3.56 -2.80 0.20
N ALA A 60 -2.63 -2.12 0.89
CA ALA A 60 -1.26 -1.96 0.37
C ALA A 60 -0.58 -3.27 0.00
N TRP A 61 -0.85 -4.36 0.71
CA TRP A 61 -0.44 -5.70 0.31
C TRP A 61 -1.07 -6.11 -1.01
N HIS A 62 -2.40 -6.05 -1.09
CA HIS A 62 -3.19 -6.48 -2.25
C HIS A 62 -2.88 -5.67 -3.51
N TRP A 63 -2.76 -4.35 -3.39
CA TRP A 63 -2.41 -3.46 -4.49
C TRP A 63 -0.98 -3.71 -4.97
N ALA A 64 -0.02 -3.85 -4.05
CA ALA A 64 1.37 -4.12 -4.44
C ALA A 64 1.51 -5.50 -5.12
N MET A 65 0.87 -6.55 -4.58
CA MET A 65 0.88 -7.86 -5.19
C MET A 65 0.18 -7.87 -6.55
N SER A 66 -0.94 -7.15 -6.69
CA SER A 66 -1.62 -6.99 -7.97
C SER A 66 -0.76 -6.23 -8.99
N ALA A 67 0.06 -5.27 -8.55
CA ALA A 67 0.99 -4.56 -9.42
C ALA A 67 2.14 -5.45 -9.92
N ILE A 68 2.57 -6.43 -9.10
CA ILE A 68 3.67 -7.35 -9.43
C ILE A 68 3.18 -8.53 -10.27
N HIS A 69 2.09 -9.16 -9.87
CA HIS A 69 1.61 -10.44 -10.40
C HIS A 69 0.31 -10.32 -11.23
N GLY A 70 -0.31 -9.14 -11.25
CA GLY A 70 -1.62 -8.93 -11.87
C GLY A 70 -2.80 -9.20 -10.92
N SER A 71 -4.00 -8.81 -11.33
CA SER A 71 -5.21 -8.87 -10.48
C SER A 71 -5.67 -10.28 -10.12
N ARG A 72 -5.17 -11.31 -10.80
CA ARG A 72 -5.48 -12.72 -10.51
C ARG A 72 -4.47 -13.40 -9.60
N TYR A 73 -3.53 -12.65 -9.02
CA TYR A 73 -2.43 -13.25 -8.27
C TYR A 73 -2.88 -14.14 -7.13
N VAL A 74 -4.02 -13.90 -6.48
CA VAL A 74 -4.52 -14.78 -5.41
C VAL A 74 -4.87 -16.19 -5.93
N MET A 75 -5.31 -16.30 -7.19
CA MET A 75 -5.59 -17.59 -7.83
C MET A 75 -4.31 -18.28 -8.30
N GLU A 76 -3.33 -17.51 -8.76
CA GLU A 76 -2.08 -18.02 -9.35
C GLU A 76 -1.00 -18.28 -8.27
N HIS A 77 -1.06 -17.53 -7.19
CA HIS A 77 -0.14 -17.49 -6.04
C HIS A 77 -0.94 -17.45 -4.72
N PRO A 78 -1.70 -18.51 -4.39
CA PRO A 78 -2.53 -18.55 -3.18
C PRO A 78 -1.72 -18.38 -1.88
N GLU A 79 -0.43 -18.70 -1.89
CA GLU A 79 0.50 -18.46 -0.79
C GLU A 79 0.73 -16.96 -0.48
N LEU A 80 0.43 -16.08 -1.43
CA LEU A 80 0.53 -14.62 -1.28
C LEU A 80 -0.82 -13.97 -0.94
N ALA A 81 -1.88 -14.75 -0.73
CA ALA A 81 -3.20 -14.22 -0.40
C ALA A 81 -3.19 -13.40 0.89
N TYR A 82 -2.30 -13.74 1.84
CA TYR A 82 -2.16 -13.04 3.11
C TYR A 82 -0.71 -12.54 3.30
N PRO A 83 -0.52 -11.34 3.88
CA PRO A 83 0.80 -10.83 4.21
C PRO A 83 1.49 -11.69 5.29
N PRO A 84 2.82 -11.85 5.22
CA PRO A 84 3.60 -12.48 6.27
C PRO A 84 3.68 -11.59 7.51
N ALA A 85 4.05 -12.17 8.66
CA ALA A 85 4.19 -11.44 9.92
C ALA A 85 5.16 -10.25 9.85
N GLU A 86 6.21 -10.33 9.03
CA GLU A 86 7.16 -9.23 8.81
C GLU A 86 6.49 -7.98 8.20
N TYR A 87 5.48 -8.18 7.35
CA TYR A 87 4.70 -7.07 6.79
C TYR A 87 3.75 -6.49 7.85
N LEU A 88 3.07 -7.35 8.61
CA LEU A 88 2.15 -6.92 9.67
C LEU A 88 2.85 -6.14 10.79
N ALA A 89 4.15 -6.39 11.00
CA ALA A 89 4.95 -5.66 11.98
C ALA A 89 5.33 -4.22 11.56
N LEU A 90 4.94 -3.78 10.35
CA LEU A 90 5.26 -2.43 9.85
C LEU A 90 4.47 -1.31 10.55
N GLY A 91 3.38 -1.65 11.24
CA GLY A 91 2.51 -0.71 11.95
C GLY A 91 1.34 -0.29 11.07
#